data_AF-A0A846UTQ4-F1
#
_entry.id   AF-A0A846UTQ4-F1
#
_cell.length_a   1.000
_cell.length_b   1.000
_cell.length_c   1.000
_cell.angle_alpha   90.00
_cell.angle_beta   90.00
_cell.angle_gamma   90.00
#
_symmetry.space_group_name_H-M   'P 1'
#
loop_
_entity.id
_entity.type
_entity.pdbx_description
1 polymer ?
#
loop_
_entity_poly.entity_id
_entity_poly.type
_entity_poly.pdbx_seq_one_letter_code
_entity_poly.pdbx_strand_id
1 'polypeptide(L)'
;MPIENEVFENCAPEEISWEDQVFVFCTFRGIRGEGLHNDASFIDCTFEQCDFYLCMFNVAALVGVTFKHCDFHGGSFAGCRLVECVFDNCNFGNDNMGGEWRADGSRWYGCSQRDCEGLDTELVPVRSLDC
;
A
#
# COMPACT_ATOMS: atom_id res chain seq x y z
N MET A 1 15.30 10.03 12.15
CA MET A 1 15.30 8.71 12.84
C MET A 1 14.03 7.99 12.42
N PRO A 2 14.04 6.65 12.34
CA PRO A 2 12.81 5.93 12.04
C PRO A 2 11.76 6.16 13.14
N ILE A 3 10.49 6.14 12.73
CA ILE A 3 9.34 6.02 13.64
C ILE A 3 9.07 4.52 13.76
N GLU A 4 9.05 4.00 14.98
CA GLU A 4 8.96 2.57 15.21
C GLU A 4 7.84 2.19 16.17
N ASN A 5 7.14 1.08 15.90
CA ASN A 5 6.13 0.49 16.79
C ASN A 5 4.95 1.41 17.15
N GLU A 6 4.67 2.40 16.31
CA GLU A 6 3.55 3.33 16.51
C GLU A 6 2.26 2.80 15.87
N VAL A 7 1.13 3.21 16.43
CA VAL A 7 -0.21 2.93 15.88
C VAL A 7 -0.90 4.25 15.53
N PHE A 8 -1.23 4.41 14.26
CA PHE A 8 -1.98 5.53 13.72
C PHE A 8 -3.39 5.05 13.39
N GLU A 9 -4.39 5.53 14.12
CA GLU A 9 -5.76 5.01 14.01
C GLU A 9 -6.77 6.13 13.76
N ASN A 10 -7.43 6.09 12.60
CA ASN A 10 -8.43 7.05 12.15
C ASN A 10 -7.97 8.53 12.21
N CYS A 11 -6.67 8.78 12.22
CA CYS A 11 -6.12 10.13 12.11
C CYS A 11 -6.15 10.62 10.67
N ALA A 12 -6.16 11.93 10.49
CA ALA A 12 -6.07 12.53 9.17
C ALA A 12 -4.65 12.30 8.61
N PRO A 13 -4.48 12.07 7.30
CA PRO A 13 -3.16 11.87 6.71
C PRO A 13 -2.18 13.01 7.00
N GLU A 14 -2.66 14.25 7.12
CA GLU A 14 -1.84 15.44 7.41
C GLU A 14 -1.30 15.46 8.84
N GLU A 15 -1.88 14.65 9.74
CA GLU A 15 -1.39 14.46 11.11
C GLU A 15 -0.21 13.47 11.17
N ILE A 16 0.04 12.73 10.08
CA ILE A 16 1.15 11.81 9.94
C ILE A 16 2.26 12.50 9.14
N SER A 17 3.46 12.57 9.71
CA SER A 17 4.64 13.09 9.02
C SER A 17 5.19 12.06 8.03
N TRP A 18 4.69 12.06 6.79
CA TRP A 18 5.11 11.12 5.75
C TRP A 18 6.45 11.48 5.08
N GLU A 19 6.66 12.76 4.79
CA GLU A 19 7.78 13.24 3.98
C GLU A 19 9.13 12.86 4.60
N ASP A 20 10.02 12.29 3.78
CA ASP A 20 11.36 11.82 4.17
C ASP A 20 11.37 10.85 5.38
N GLN A 21 10.24 10.20 5.66
CA GLN A 21 10.09 9.37 6.85
C GLN A 21 10.34 7.89 6.55
N VAL A 22 10.92 7.21 7.55
CA VAL A 22 11.02 5.75 7.60
C VAL A 22 10.15 5.26 8.75
N PHE A 23 9.21 4.36 8.46
CA PHE A 23 8.37 3.69 9.45
C PHE A 23 8.80 2.22 9.57
N VAL A 24 8.91 1.72 10.79
CA VAL A 24 9.32 0.34 11.08
C VAL A 24 8.36 -0.29 12.09
N PHE A 25 7.78 -1.45 11.80
CA PHE A 25 6.84 -2.13 12.69
C PHE A 25 5.61 -1.28 13.10
N CYS A 26 5.26 -0.26 12.32
CA CYS A 26 4.12 0.60 12.59
C CYS A 26 2.81 0.01 12.04
N THR A 27 1.70 0.39 12.64
CA THR A 27 0.35 0.04 12.16
C THR A 27 -0.42 1.31 11.80
N PHE A 28 -1.03 1.31 10.63
CA PHE A 28 -1.93 2.35 10.16
C PHE A 28 -3.32 1.73 9.98
N ARG A 29 -4.32 2.25 10.69
CA ARG A 29 -5.69 1.72 10.63
C ARG A 29 -6.71 2.81 10.32
N GLY A 30 -7.58 2.56 9.36
CA GLY A 30 -8.69 3.47 9.05
C GLY A 30 -8.23 4.82 8.51
N ILE A 31 -7.02 4.90 7.95
CA ILE A 31 -6.50 6.12 7.33
C ILE A 31 -7.27 6.34 6.03
N ARG A 32 -7.82 7.54 5.84
CA ARG A 32 -8.54 7.93 4.63
C ARG A 32 -7.77 9.04 3.94
N GLY A 33 -7.13 8.71 2.83
CA GLY A 33 -6.38 9.61 1.99
C GLY A 33 -7.00 9.69 0.60
N GLU A 34 -7.24 10.91 0.13
CA GLU A 34 -7.61 11.18 -1.25
C GLU A 34 -6.47 11.95 -1.92
N GLY A 35 -5.88 11.39 -2.99
CA GLY A 35 -4.86 12.09 -3.78
C GLY A 35 -3.53 12.34 -3.06
N LEU A 36 -3.21 11.56 -2.00
CA LEU A 36 -1.96 11.72 -1.28
C LEU A 36 -0.76 11.35 -2.14
N HIS A 37 0.34 12.10 -2.01
CA HIS A 37 1.64 11.68 -2.52
C HIS A 37 2.48 11.18 -1.35
N ASN A 38 3.00 9.97 -1.45
CA ASN A 38 3.76 9.33 -0.38
C ASN A 38 5.03 8.69 -0.92
N ASP A 39 6.17 9.20 -0.50
CA ASP A 39 7.51 8.70 -0.81
C ASP A 39 8.22 8.10 0.42
N ALA A 40 7.49 7.91 1.53
CA ALA A 40 8.01 7.33 2.75
C ALA A 40 8.45 5.88 2.54
N SER A 41 9.37 5.42 3.40
CA SER A 41 9.77 4.02 3.44
C SER A 41 9.05 3.29 4.57
N PHE A 42 8.55 2.10 4.28
CA PHE A 42 7.85 1.26 5.23
C PHE A 42 8.52 -0.10 5.32
N ILE A 43 8.89 -0.48 6.54
CA ILE A 43 9.57 -1.74 6.84
C ILE A 43 8.72 -2.49 7.87
N ASP A 44 8.26 -3.68 7.53
CA ASP A 44 7.45 -4.55 8.40
C ASP A 44 6.22 -3.83 9.01
N CYS A 45 5.65 -2.89 8.26
CA CYS A 45 4.46 -2.14 8.68
C CYS A 45 3.17 -2.84 8.23
N THR A 46 2.07 -2.51 8.89
CA THR A 46 0.72 -2.98 8.50
C THR A 46 -0.19 -1.80 8.21
N PHE A 47 -0.93 -1.88 7.11
CA PHE A 47 -2.06 -1.00 6.80
C PHE A 47 -3.34 -1.83 6.86
N GLU A 48 -4.33 -1.39 7.65
CA GLU A 48 -5.58 -2.09 7.86
C GLU A 48 -6.77 -1.16 7.60
N GLN A 49 -7.69 -1.55 6.72
CA GLN A 49 -8.93 -0.80 6.47
C GLN A 49 -8.67 0.65 6.03
N CYS A 50 -7.58 0.89 5.30
CA CYS A 50 -7.24 2.20 4.79
C CYS A 50 -7.89 2.44 3.41
N ASP A 51 -8.30 3.68 3.18
CA ASP A 51 -8.77 4.16 1.89
C ASP A 51 -7.68 5.04 1.29
N PHE A 52 -7.14 4.62 0.15
CA PHE A 52 -6.09 5.30 -0.60
C PHE A 52 -6.55 5.67 -2.01
N TYR A 53 -7.81 6.09 -2.15
CA TYR A 53 -8.37 6.59 -3.41
C TYR A 53 -7.47 7.67 -4.04
N LEU A 54 -7.07 7.47 -5.30
CA LEU A 54 -6.15 8.34 -6.05
C LEU A 54 -4.79 8.60 -5.38
N CYS A 55 -4.41 7.85 -4.34
CA CYS A 55 -3.13 8.04 -3.68
C CYS A 55 -1.99 7.45 -4.51
N MET A 56 -0.86 8.14 -4.47
CA MET A 56 0.33 7.87 -5.26
C MET A 56 1.50 7.56 -4.31
N PHE A 57 1.86 6.30 -4.18
CA PHE A 57 3.00 5.84 -3.38
C PHE A 57 4.33 5.96 -4.12
N ASN A 58 4.39 6.76 -5.18
CA ASN A 58 5.47 6.72 -6.18
C ASN A 58 6.86 6.78 -5.54
N VAL A 59 7.73 5.85 -5.95
CA VAL A 59 9.13 5.76 -5.47
C VAL A 59 9.29 5.32 -4.00
N ALA A 60 8.19 5.02 -3.29
CA ALA A 60 8.25 4.45 -1.95
C ALA A 60 8.99 3.10 -1.93
N ALA A 61 9.69 2.84 -0.82
CA ALA A 61 10.29 1.55 -0.52
C ALA A 61 9.40 0.79 0.48
N LEU A 62 8.87 -0.36 0.05
CA LEU A 62 7.95 -1.19 0.82
C LEU A 62 8.62 -2.55 1.04
N VAL A 63 8.96 -2.88 2.28
CA VAL A 63 9.62 -4.14 2.65
C VAL A 63 8.83 -4.81 3.76
N GLY A 64 8.36 -6.04 3.53
CA GLY A 64 7.57 -6.79 4.53
C GLY A 64 6.22 -6.16 4.87
N VAL A 65 5.72 -5.24 4.03
CA VAL A 65 4.49 -4.50 4.33
C VAL A 65 3.26 -5.37 4.07
N THR A 66 2.32 -5.34 5.01
CA THR A 66 1.03 -6.03 4.86
C THR A 66 -0.09 -5.01 4.71
N PHE A 67 -0.83 -5.09 3.60
CA PHE A 67 -2.06 -4.33 3.36
C PHE A 67 -3.26 -5.26 3.52
N LYS A 68 -4.20 -4.91 4.41
CA LYS A 68 -5.42 -5.68 4.69
C LYS A 68 -6.65 -4.81 4.52
N HIS A 69 -7.59 -5.25 3.69
CA HIS A 69 -8.84 -4.52 3.48
C HIS A 69 -8.63 -3.07 3.05
N CYS A 70 -7.59 -2.82 2.25
CA CYS A 70 -7.27 -1.49 1.76
C CYS A 70 -7.83 -1.26 0.35
N ASP A 71 -8.21 -0.01 0.08
CA ASP A 71 -8.69 0.45 -1.22
C ASP A 71 -7.62 1.31 -1.90
N PHE A 72 -7.32 1.02 -3.17
CA PHE A 72 -6.34 1.73 -4.00
C PHE A 72 -6.92 2.22 -5.34
N HIS A 73 -8.24 2.44 -5.44
CA HIS A 73 -8.86 2.82 -6.71
C HIS A 73 -8.19 4.06 -7.34
N GLY A 74 -7.79 3.92 -8.60
CA GLY A 74 -7.07 4.96 -9.36
C GLY A 74 -5.73 5.40 -8.76
N GLY A 75 -5.21 4.68 -7.77
CA GLY A 75 -3.93 4.96 -7.14
C GLY A 75 -2.73 4.44 -7.94
N SER A 76 -1.54 4.60 -7.38
CA SER A 76 -0.30 4.23 -8.07
C SER A 76 0.77 3.68 -7.13
N PHE A 77 1.36 2.55 -7.54
CA PHE A 77 2.66 2.06 -7.07
C PHE A 77 3.77 2.25 -8.13
N ALA A 78 3.60 3.14 -9.10
CA ALA A 78 4.59 3.37 -10.14
C ALA A 78 5.99 3.68 -9.57
N GLY A 79 7.02 3.05 -10.14
CA GLY A 79 8.41 3.18 -9.71
C GLY A 79 8.73 2.64 -8.30
N CYS A 80 7.77 2.07 -7.57
CA CYS A 80 8.00 1.55 -6.23
C CYS A 80 8.84 0.27 -6.24
N ARG A 81 9.51 0.01 -5.12
CA ARG A 81 10.13 -1.29 -4.84
C ARG A 81 9.35 -1.97 -3.72
N LEU A 82 8.75 -3.11 -4.05
CA LEU A 82 7.99 -3.94 -3.12
C LEU A 82 8.72 -5.28 -2.92
N VAL A 83 9.06 -5.58 -1.68
CA VAL A 83 9.77 -6.80 -1.30
C VAL A 83 8.97 -7.48 -0.20
N GLU A 84 8.61 -8.74 -0.42
CA GLU A 84 7.91 -9.60 0.55
C GLU A 84 6.63 -8.97 1.11
N CYS A 85 5.95 -8.16 0.30
CA CYS A 85 4.70 -7.53 0.68
C CYS A 85 3.49 -8.47 0.50
N VAL A 86 2.48 -8.29 1.34
CA VAL A 86 1.26 -9.08 1.31
C VAL A 86 0.07 -8.16 1.08
N PHE A 87 -0.78 -8.51 0.11
CA PHE A 87 -2.04 -7.84 -0.16
C PHE A 87 -3.18 -8.81 0.13
N ASP A 88 -4.08 -8.41 1.02
CA ASP A 88 -5.11 -9.27 1.56
C ASP A 88 -6.45 -8.55 1.55
N ASN A 89 -7.40 -9.05 0.74
CA ASN A 89 -8.71 -8.43 0.59
C ASN A 89 -8.62 -6.96 0.15
N CYS A 90 -7.70 -6.62 -0.76
CA CYS A 90 -7.48 -5.26 -1.27
C CYS A 90 -8.17 -5.01 -2.61
N ASN A 91 -8.53 -3.76 -2.90
CA ASN A 91 -9.13 -3.37 -4.17
C ASN A 91 -8.22 -2.42 -4.96
N PHE A 92 -7.96 -2.74 -6.22
CA PHE A 92 -7.17 -1.97 -7.18
C PHE A 92 -8.03 -1.63 -8.41
N GLY A 93 -9.25 -1.17 -8.22
CA GLY A 93 -10.12 -0.80 -9.33
C GLY A 93 -9.79 0.56 -9.97
N ASN A 94 -10.64 0.97 -10.90
CA ASN A 94 -10.54 2.28 -11.53
C ASN A 94 -11.17 3.37 -10.65
N ASP A 95 -10.67 4.60 -10.74
CA ASP A 95 -11.35 5.75 -10.14
C ASP A 95 -12.75 5.99 -10.74
N ASN A 96 -13.52 6.88 -10.12
CA ASN A 96 -14.88 7.23 -10.55
C ASN A 96 -14.95 7.92 -11.94
N MET A 97 -13.81 8.29 -12.50
CA MET A 97 -13.65 8.93 -13.81
C MET A 97 -13.06 7.97 -14.87
N GLY A 98 -12.84 6.70 -14.52
CA GLY A 98 -12.28 5.68 -15.39
C GLY A 98 -10.75 5.66 -15.48
N GLY A 99 -10.05 6.37 -14.59
CA GLY A 99 -8.61 6.29 -14.44
C GLY A 99 -8.20 4.97 -13.80
N GLU A 100 -7.31 4.24 -14.46
CA GLU A 100 -6.80 2.96 -13.98
C GLU A 100 -5.80 3.14 -12.84
N TRP A 101 -5.78 2.19 -11.90
CA TRP A 101 -4.65 2.06 -10.99
C TRP A 101 -3.37 1.72 -11.78
N ARG A 102 -2.21 2.12 -11.27
CA ARG A 102 -0.94 1.96 -12.01
C ARG A 102 0.18 1.32 -11.19
N ALA A 103 1.03 0.60 -11.90
CA ALA A 103 2.25 0.00 -11.37
C ALA A 103 3.44 0.16 -12.33
N ASP A 104 3.40 1.11 -13.25
CA ASP A 104 4.44 1.29 -14.28
C ASP A 104 5.83 1.42 -13.67
N GLY A 105 6.79 0.63 -14.15
CA GLY A 105 8.18 0.67 -13.69
C GLY A 105 8.43 0.21 -12.24
N SER A 106 7.40 -0.28 -11.55
CA SER A 106 7.54 -0.87 -10.22
C SER A 106 8.25 -2.22 -10.26
N ARG A 107 8.78 -2.65 -9.12
CA ARG A 107 9.48 -3.93 -8.97
C ARG A 107 8.93 -4.69 -7.77
N TRP A 108 8.47 -5.91 -8.01
CA TRP A 108 7.82 -6.77 -7.03
C TRP A 108 8.64 -8.05 -6.84
N TYR A 109 9.07 -8.31 -5.60
CA TYR A 109 9.88 -9.48 -5.27
C TYR A 109 9.25 -10.22 -4.10
N GLY A 110 8.90 -11.50 -4.29
CA GLY A 110 8.33 -12.33 -3.22
C GLY A 110 6.98 -11.82 -2.68
N CYS A 111 6.31 -10.94 -3.41
CA CYS A 111 5.00 -10.41 -3.01
C CYS A 111 3.92 -11.47 -3.24
N SER A 112 2.84 -11.40 -2.46
CA SER A 112 1.69 -12.29 -2.62
C SER A 112 0.39 -11.54 -2.45
N GLN A 113 -0.66 -12.03 -3.10
CA GLN A 113 -2.01 -11.51 -2.94
C GLN A 113 -3.02 -12.62 -2.64
N ARG A 114 -4.10 -12.27 -1.93
CA ARG A 114 -5.32 -13.08 -1.79
C ARG A 114 -6.55 -12.20 -1.76
N ASP A 115 -7.64 -12.70 -2.34
CA ASP A 115 -8.95 -12.02 -2.37
C ASP A 115 -8.89 -10.56 -2.84
N CYS A 116 -7.93 -10.25 -3.72
CA CYS A 116 -7.75 -8.90 -4.24
C CYS A 116 -8.46 -8.74 -5.59
N GLU A 117 -9.00 -7.54 -5.83
CA GLU A 117 -9.59 -7.16 -7.11
C GLU A 117 -8.63 -6.21 -7.85
N GLY A 118 -8.51 -6.35 -9.17
CA GLY A 118 -7.74 -5.44 -10.04
C GLY A 118 -6.21 -5.60 -10.04
N LEU A 119 -5.61 -6.17 -8.99
CA LEU A 119 -4.16 -6.39 -8.92
C LEU A 119 -3.71 -7.52 -9.86
N ASP A 120 -2.86 -7.16 -10.82
CA ASP A 120 -2.37 -8.09 -11.84
C ASP A 120 -1.63 -9.29 -11.23
N THR A 121 -2.12 -10.49 -11.57
CA THR A 121 -1.54 -11.76 -11.13
C THR A 121 -0.15 -12.04 -11.72
N GLU A 122 0.23 -11.38 -12.81
CA GLU A 122 1.58 -11.44 -13.36
C GLU A 122 2.59 -10.68 -12.49
N LEU A 123 2.15 -9.59 -11.84
CA LEU A 123 2.98 -8.83 -10.90
C LEU A 123 3.09 -9.53 -9.54
N VAL A 124 1.96 -10.03 -9.05
CA VAL A 124 1.83 -10.59 -7.71
C VAL A 124 1.04 -11.89 -7.80
N PRO A 125 1.67 -13.07 -7.68
CA PRO A 125 0.94 -14.32 -7.75
C PRO A 125 -0.02 -14.48 -6.56
N VAL A 126 -1.17 -15.09 -6.84
CA VAL A 126 -2.14 -15.48 -5.80
C VAL A 126 -1.53 -16.58 -4.95
N ARG A 127 -1.52 -16.41 -3.62
CA ARG A 127 -1.18 -17.52 -2.74
C ARG A 127 -2.39 -18.47 -2.68
N SER A 128 -2.22 -19.70 -3.16
CA SER A 128 -3.11 -20.78 -2.75
C SER A 128 -3.02 -20.90 -1.23
N LEU A 129 -4.16 -21.05 -0.55
CA LEU A 129 -4.17 -21.52 0.83
C LEU A 129 -3.36 -22.81 0.85
N ASP A 130 -2.17 -22.78 1.44
CA ASP A 130 -1.59 -24.00 1.96
C ASP A 130 -2.61 -24.53 2.98
N CYS A 131 -3.19 -25.67 2.63
CA CYS A 131 -4.17 -26.42 3.41
C CYS A 131 -3.77 -26.60 4.88
#